data_AF-A0A520BCU8-F1
#
_entry.id   AF-A0A520BCU8-F1
#
_cell.length_a   1.000
_cell.length_b   1.000
_cell.length_c   1.000
_cell.angle_alpha   90.00
_cell.angle_beta   90.00
_cell.angle_gamma   90.00
#
_symmetry.space_group_name_H-M   'P 1'
#
loop_
_entity.id
_entity.type
_entity.pdbx_description
1 polymer ?
#
loop_
_entity_poly.entity_id
_entity_poly.type
_entity_poly.pdbx_seq_one_letter_code
_entity_poly.pdbx_strand_id
1 'polypeptide(L)'
;MKKLHTLYFSLIISFAVANNIQAQSKQQTIVYTDIDNFWVAFDSVQTTTDSLKQLNVLQRLYVDKGTPGLKAFMEAKGYTTEAWLACIRSYPKYWASIKPKTLKIKAVNKELDPYIANFKKLYPAFKPANIYFTIGA
;
A
#
# COMPACT_ATOMS: atom_id res chain seq x y z
N MET A 1 -13.79 -59.81 0.01
CA MET A 1 -12.75 -59.32 -0.93
C MET A 1 -13.12 -58.03 -1.65
N LYS A 2 -14.34 -57.86 -2.18
CA LYS A 2 -14.78 -56.62 -2.88
C LYS A 2 -14.68 -55.34 -2.03
N LYS A 3 -15.04 -55.40 -0.73
CA LYS A 3 -14.96 -54.24 0.19
C LYS A 3 -13.51 -53.75 0.44
N LEU A 4 -12.51 -54.64 0.35
CA LEU A 4 -11.11 -54.27 0.58
C LEU A 4 -10.54 -53.49 -0.61
N HIS A 5 -10.93 -53.82 -1.84
CA HIS A 5 -10.59 -53.03 -3.03
C HIS A 5 -11.28 -51.67 -3.05
N THR A 6 -12.53 -51.56 -2.60
CA THR A 6 -13.24 -50.27 -2.49
C THR A 6 -12.55 -49.33 -1.49
N LEU A 7 -12.03 -49.87 -0.37
CA LEU A 7 -11.27 -49.12 0.63
C LEU A 7 -9.90 -48.63 0.12
N TYR A 8 -9.18 -49.46 -0.66
CA TYR A 8 -7.93 -49.02 -1.30
C TYR A 8 -8.18 -47.98 -2.39
N PHE A 9 -9.27 -48.12 -3.16
CA PHE A 9 -9.63 -47.16 -4.20
C PHE A 9 -10.02 -45.80 -3.62
N SER A 10 -10.73 -45.76 -2.48
CA SER A 10 -11.03 -44.51 -1.77
C SER A 10 -9.79 -43.87 -1.15
N LEU A 11 -8.82 -44.65 -0.65
CA LEU A 11 -7.58 -44.13 -0.07
C LEU A 11 -6.67 -43.48 -1.13
N ILE A 12 -6.62 -44.04 -2.34
CA ILE A 12 -5.83 -43.51 -3.46
C ILE A 12 -6.42 -42.19 -3.99
N ILE A 13 -7.75 -42.05 -4.02
CA ILE A 13 -8.42 -40.80 -4.41
C ILE A 13 -8.13 -39.67 -3.40
N SER A 14 -8.10 -39.96 -2.10
CA SER A 14 -7.75 -38.96 -1.08
C SER A 14 -6.30 -38.49 -1.15
N PHE A 15 -5.36 -39.34 -1.59
CA PHE A 15 -3.95 -38.96 -1.77
C PHE A 15 -3.72 -38.11 -3.04
N ALA A 16 -4.53 -38.29 -4.08
CA ALA A 16 -4.43 -37.51 -5.33
C ALA A 16 -4.95 -36.06 -5.18
N VAL A 17 -5.87 -35.80 -4.26
CA VAL A 17 -6.44 -34.44 -4.05
C VAL A 17 -5.51 -33.56 -3.19
N ALA A 18 -4.59 -34.13 -2.42
CA ALA A 18 -3.70 -33.36 -1.53
C ALA A 18 -2.59 -32.57 -2.25
N ASN A 19 -2.30 -32.85 -3.53
CA ASN A 19 -1.18 -32.23 -4.25
C ASN A 19 -1.54 -30.95 -5.02
N ASN A 20 -2.79 -30.48 -4.97
CA ASN A 20 -3.22 -29.23 -5.62
C ASN A 20 -3.39 -28.08 -4.63
N ILE A 21 -2.56 -28.01 -3.58
CA ILE A 21 -2.40 -26.75 -2.84
C ILE A 21 -1.49 -25.86 -3.69
N GLN A 22 -2.06 -25.28 -4.73
CA GLN A 22 -1.43 -24.19 -5.44
C GLN A 22 -1.38 -23.01 -4.47
N ALA A 23 -0.23 -22.81 -3.84
CA ALA A 23 0.01 -21.63 -3.03
C ALA A 23 -0.28 -20.41 -3.92
N GLN A 24 -1.42 -19.74 -3.71
CA GLN A 24 -1.72 -18.49 -4.38
C GLN A 24 -0.62 -17.51 -4.00
N SER A 25 0.35 -17.31 -4.91
CA SER A 25 1.35 -16.30 -4.71
C SER A 25 0.63 -14.97 -4.75
N LYS A 26 0.44 -14.34 -3.60
CA LYS A 26 -0.15 -13.00 -3.51
C LYS A 26 0.66 -12.10 -4.43
N GLN A 27 0.04 -11.60 -5.49
CA GLN A 27 0.73 -10.74 -6.43
C GLN A 27 1.07 -9.44 -5.70
N GLN A 28 2.35 -9.11 -5.68
CA GLN A 28 2.85 -7.86 -5.13
C GLN A 28 2.31 -6.72 -5.99
N THR A 29 1.60 -5.78 -5.35
CA THR A 29 1.05 -4.60 -6.02
C THR A 29 1.78 -3.35 -5.57
N ILE A 30 1.89 -2.39 -6.48
CA ILE A 30 2.37 -1.04 -6.19
C ILE A 30 1.14 -0.16 -5.98
N VAL A 31 0.99 0.37 -4.77
CA VAL A 31 -0.14 1.18 -4.36
C VAL A 31 0.36 2.61 -4.13
N TYR A 32 -0.19 3.58 -4.86
CA TYR A 32 0.24 4.98 -4.81
C TYR A 32 -0.93 5.97 -4.65
N THR A 33 -2.13 5.47 -4.36
CA THR A 33 -3.34 6.29 -4.17
C THR A 33 -3.22 7.31 -3.04
N ASP A 34 -2.36 7.05 -2.06
CA ASP A 34 -2.10 8.01 -0.97
C ASP A 34 -1.41 9.28 -1.47
N ILE A 35 -0.66 9.24 -2.57
CA ILE A 35 -0.09 10.44 -3.18
C ILE A 35 -1.20 11.36 -3.69
N ASP A 36 -2.18 10.81 -4.41
CA ASP A 36 -3.31 11.57 -4.93
C ASP A 36 -4.19 12.11 -3.79
N ASN A 37 -4.51 11.26 -2.81
CA ASN A 37 -5.29 11.65 -1.63
C ASN A 37 -4.61 12.82 -0.88
N PHE A 38 -3.30 12.76 -0.69
CA PHE A 38 -2.55 13.82 -0.02
C PHE A 38 -2.66 15.14 -0.77
N TRP A 39 -2.41 15.17 -2.08
CA TRP A 39 -2.43 16.42 -2.84
C TRP A 39 -3.83 17.03 -2.95
N VAL A 40 -4.87 16.20 -3.02
CA VAL A 40 -6.27 16.66 -2.91
C VAL A 40 -6.52 17.33 -1.55
N ALA A 41 -6.04 16.71 -0.46
CA ALA A 41 -6.17 17.29 0.87
C ALA A 41 -5.36 18.58 1.02
N PHE A 42 -4.10 18.59 0.57
CA PHE A 42 -3.18 19.73 0.60
C PHE A 42 -3.75 20.96 -0.13
N ASP A 43 -4.30 20.77 -1.33
CA ASP A 43 -4.91 21.87 -2.08
C ASP A 43 -6.20 22.35 -1.38
N SER A 44 -7.00 21.43 -0.83
CA SER A 44 -8.24 21.77 -0.13
C SER A 44 -8.01 22.56 1.17
N VAL A 45 -6.96 22.22 1.94
CA VAL A 45 -6.58 22.93 3.18
C VAL A 45 -6.34 24.42 2.94
N GLN A 46 -5.78 24.77 1.79
CA GLN A 46 -5.43 26.16 1.46
C GLN A 46 -6.65 27.03 1.12
N THR A 47 -7.83 26.45 0.93
CA THR A 47 -9.06 27.19 0.61
C THR A 47 -9.71 27.86 1.83
N THR A 48 -9.18 27.61 3.03
CA THR A 48 -9.68 28.19 4.27
C THR A 48 -8.52 28.51 5.22
N THR A 49 -8.71 29.48 6.11
CA THR A 49 -7.75 29.84 7.18
C THR A 49 -8.17 29.29 8.54
N ASP A 50 -9.37 28.69 8.63
CA ASP A 50 -9.90 28.09 9.86
C ASP A 50 -9.14 26.79 10.18
N SER A 51 -8.43 26.78 11.30
CA SER A 51 -7.58 25.66 11.71
C SER A 51 -8.35 24.36 11.91
N LEU A 52 -9.57 24.41 12.46
CA LEU A 52 -10.38 23.22 12.70
C LEU A 52 -10.90 22.65 11.38
N LYS A 53 -11.29 23.52 10.44
CA LYS A 53 -11.67 23.08 9.09
C LYS A 53 -10.50 22.47 8.34
N GLN A 54 -9.32 23.08 8.41
CA GLN A 54 -8.12 22.52 7.79
C GLN A 54 -7.77 21.13 8.35
N LEU A 55 -7.84 20.97 9.66
CA LEU A 55 -7.60 19.68 10.32
C LEU A 55 -8.62 18.62 9.86
N ASN A 56 -9.90 18.98 9.83
CA ASN A 56 -10.96 18.07 9.37
C ASN A 56 -10.79 17.67 7.90
N VAL A 57 -10.39 18.61 7.04
CA VAL A 57 -10.09 18.35 5.62
C VAL A 57 -8.95 17.33 5.49
N LEU A 58 -7.83 17.51 6.20
CA LEU A 58 -6.72 16.54 6.18
C LEU A 58 -7.13 15.17 6.73
N GLN A 59 -7.86 15.15 7.84
CA GLN A 59 -8.36 13.91 8.43
C GLN A 59 -9.17 13.13 7.40
N ARG A 60 -10.20 13.76 6.83
CA ARG A 60 -11.17 13.10 5.95
C ARG A 60 -10.59 12.73 4.59
N LEU A 61 -9.77 13.60 4.00
CA LEU A 61 -9.30 13.42 2.63
C LEU A 61 -8.00 12.64 2.54
N TYR A 62 -7.18 12.64 3.58
CA TYR A 62 -5.90 11.93 3.58
C TYR A 62 -5.86 10.78 4.58
N VAL A 63 -6.07 11.05 5.88
CA VAL A 63 -5.87 10.04 6.91
C VAL A 63 -6.94 8.95 6.83
N ASP A 64 -8.22 9.29 6.80
CA ASP A 64 -9.33 8.33 6.78
C ASP A 64 -9.35 7.48 5.50
N LYS A 65 -8.95 8.08 4.38
CA LYS A 65 -8.79 7.39 3.08
C LYS A 65 -7.46 6.65 2.93
N GLY A 66 -6.60 6.71 3.95
CA GLY A 66 -5.26 6.16 3.91
C GLY A 66 -5.25 4.66 3.66
N THR A 67 -4.34 4.21 2.78
CA THR A 67 -4.14 2.78 2.55
C THR A 67 -3.63 2.07 3.81
N PRO A 68 -3.68 0.72 3.85
CA PRO A 68 -3.04 -0.03 4.94
C PRO A 68 -1.56 0.35 5.14
N GLY A 69 -0.85 0.70 4.05
CA GLY A 69 0.52 1.17 4.12
C GLY A 69 0.67 2.50 4.84
N LEU A 70 -0.19 3.49 4.54
CA LEU A 70 -0.19 4.76 5.27
C LEU A 70 -0.54 4.57 6.74
N LYS A 71 -1.55 3.75 7.06
CA LYS A 71 -1.94 3.48 8.45
C LYS A 71 -0.81 2.83 9.25
N ALA A 72 -0.15 1.81 8.67
CA ALA A 72 1.02 1.19 9.30
C ALA A 72 2.19 2.17 9.45
N PHE A 73 2.40 3.03 8.45
CA PHE A 73 3.45 4.05 8.51
C PHE A 73 3.18 5.10 9.59
N MET A 74 1.92 5.53 9.73
CA MET A 74 1.47 6.42 10.82
C MET A 74 1.72 5.81 12.19
N GLU A 75 1.32 4.55 12.38
CA GLU A 75 1.53 3.82 13.64
C GLU A 75 3.02 3.71 13.98
N ALA A 76 3.84 3.30 13.01
CA ALA A 76 5.28 3.13 13.20
C ALA A 76 6.03 4.45 13.47
N LYS A 77 5.51 5.59 13.00
CA LYS A 77 6.14 6.92 13.15
C LYS A 77 5.48 7.80 14.20
N GLY A 78 4.34 7.41 14.75
CA GLY A 78 3.54 8.24 15.65
C GLY A 78 2.98 9.50 14.98
N TYR A 79 2.67 9.44 13.69
CA TYR A 79 2.14 10.60 12.96
C TYR A 79 0.68 10.86 13.28
N THR A 80 0.36 12.14 13.44
CA THR A 80 -1.01 12.63 13.66
C THR A 80 -1.40 13.64 12.58
N THR A 81 -2.70 13.85 12.41
CA THR A 81 -3.23 14.80 11.43
C THR A 81 -2.77 16.23 11.72
N GLU A 82 -2.62 16.59 13.00
CA GLU A 82 -2.08 17.86 13.46
C GLU A 82 -0.63 18.05 13.03
N ALA A 83 0.19 16.98 13.08
CA ALA A 83 1.58 17.03 12.63
C ALA A 83 1.67 17.36 11.13
N TRP A 84 0.83 16.74 10.29
CA TRP A 84 0.75 17.11 8.87
C TRP A 84 0.34 18.57 8.68
N LEU A 85 -0.68 19.02 9.39
CA LEU A 85 -1.15 20.41 9.26
C LEU A 85 -0.05 21.41 9.64
N ALA A 86 0.71 21.11 10.70
CA ALA A 86 1.86 21.91 11.10
C ALA A 86 2.92 21.96 9.99
N CYS A 87 3.34 20.81 9.46
CA CYS A 87 4.35 20.76 8.39
C CYS A 87 3.90 21.44 7.10
N ILE A 88 2.62 21.31 6.72
CA ILE A 88 2.02 22.02 5.57
C ILE A 88 2.18 23.53 5.71
N ARG A 89 1.88 24.07 6.89
CA ARG A 89 1.98 25.51 7.17
C ARG A 89 3.43 25.98 7.26
N SER A 90 4.31 25.18 7.85
CA SER A 90 5.70 25.56 8.12
C SER A 90 6.60 25.53 6.87
N TYR A 91 6.30 24.69 5.87
CA TYR A 91 7.24 24.42 4.77
C TYR A 91 6.64 24.55 3.36
N PRO A 92 5.99 25.67 2.99
CA PRO A 92 5.31 25.81 1.69
C PRO A 92 6.22 25.58 0.47
N LYS A 93 7.48 26.04 0.53
CA LYS A 93 8.48 25.83 -0.54
C LYS A 93 8.87 24.36 -0.70
N TYR A 94 8.93 23.61 0.41
CA TYR A 94 9.22 22.18 0.37
C TYR A 94 8.11 21.44 -0.37
N TRP A 95 6.85 21.67 -0.01
CA TRP A 95 5.69 21.03 -0.64
C TRP A 95 5.61 21.34 -2.13
N ALA A 96 5.83 22.60 -2.52
CA ALA A 96 5.93 22.99 -3.92
C ALA A 96 7.03 22.23 -4.67
N SER A 97 8.19 21.99 -4.02
CA SER A 97 9.32 21.29 -4.66
C SER A 97 9.09 19.79 -4.87
N ILE A 98 8.30 19.14 -4.01
CA ILE A 98 8.07 17.68 -4.07
C ILE A 98 6.81 17.28 -4.83
N LYS A 99 5.79 18.16 -4.93
CA LYS A 99 4.53 17.89 -5.66
C LYS A 99 4.73 17.32 -7.06
N PRO A 100 5.47 17.97 -7.98
CA PRO A 100 5.63 17.45 -9.33
C PRO A 100 6.43 16.14 -9.37
N LYS A 101 7.30 15.87 -8.39
CA LYS A 101 8.11 14.63 -8.35
C LYS A 101 7.30 13.45 -7.84
N THR A 102 6.52 13.66 -6.78
CA THR A 102 5.68 12.60 -6.18
C THR A 102 4.56 12.16 -7.12
N LEU A 103 3.94 13.09 -7.87
CA LEU A 103 2.88 12.76 -8.84
C LEU A 103 3.37 11.91 -10.03
N LYS A 104 4.68 11.89 -10.32
CA LYS A 104 5.23 11.07 -11.42
C LYS A 104 5.02 9.58 -11.23
N ILE A 105 4.82 9.09 -10.00
CA ILE A 105 4.62 7.66 -9.72
C ILE A 105 3.48 7.05 -10.54
N LYS A 106 2.45 7.85 -10.88
CA LYS A 106 1.34 7.43 -11.72
C LYS A 106 1.78 7.00 -13.12
N ALA A 107 2.82 7.63 -13.67
CA ALA A 107 3.38 7.29 -14.96
C ALA A 107 4.43 6.17 -14.86
N VAL A 108 5.26 6.19 -13.82
CA VAL A 108 6.47 5.35 -13.76
C VAL A 108 6.33 4.07 -12.94
N ASN A 109 5.19 3.81 -12.27
CA ASN A 109 5.03 2.64 -11.40
C ASN A 109 5.34 1.31 -12.10
N LYS A 110 4.97 1.14 -13.37
CA LYS A 110 5.27 -0.08 -14.15
C LYS A 110 6.76 -0.26 -14.44
N GLU A 111 7.54 0.81 -14.42
CA GLU A 111 8.99 0.73 -14.58
C GLU A 111 9.65 0.03 -13.39
N LEU A 112 8.95 -0.15 -12.27
CA LEU A 112 9.45 -0.85 -11.09
C LEU A 112 9.38 -2.39 -11.22
N ASP A 113 8.52 -2.91 -12.11
CA ASP A 113 8.29 -4.36 -12.24
C ASP A 113 9.57 -5.16 -12.55
N PRO A 114 10.45 -4.73 -13.49
CA PRO A 114 11.71 -5.44 -13.76
C PRO A 114 12.65 -5.46 -12.55
N TYR A 115 12.68 -4.38 -11.76
CA TYR A 115 13.52 -4.30 -10.57
C TYR A 115 13.01 -5.21 -9.45
N ILE A 116 11.68 -5.27 -9.27
CA ILE A 116 11.05 -6.21 -8.32
C ILE A 116 11.32 -7.66 -8.73
N ALA A 117 11.21 -7.96 -10.03
CA ALA A 117 11.52 -9.29 -10.57
C ALA A 117 12.99 -9.66 -10.33
N ASN A 118 13.92 -8.73 -10.57
CA ASN A 118 15.34 -8.95 -10.29
C ASN A 118 15.61 -9.14 -8.79
N PHE A 119 14.98 -8.34 -7.93
CA PHE A 119 15.09 -8.49 -6.48
C PHE A 119 14.64 -9.87 -6.01
N LYS A 120 13.52 -10.38 -6.53
CA LYS A 120 13.04 -11.74 -6.25
C LYS A 120 14.02 -12.83 -6.72
N LYS A 121 14.72 -12.61 -7.84
CA LYS A 121 15.75 -13.53 -8.34
C LYS A 121 16.96 -13.59 -7.40
N LEU A 122 17.38 -12.42 -6.90
CA LEU A 122 18.52 -12.32 -5.97
C LEU A 122 18.19 -12.88 -4.59
N TYR A 123 16.92 -12.81 -4.17
CA TYR A 123 16.47 -13.29 -2.86
C TYR A 123 15.25 -14.23 -3.00
N PRO A 124 15.43 -15.51 -3.35
CA PRO A 124 14.32 -16.44 -3.61
C PRO A 124 13.42 -16.69 -2.40
N ALA A 125 13.93 -16.52 -1.18
CA ALA A 125 13.16 -16.62 0.06
C ALA A 125 12.28 -15.37 0.34
N PHE A 126 12.38 -14.32 -0.50
CA PHE A 126 11.59 -13.11 -0.36
C PHE A 126 10.10 -13.40 -0.48
N LYS A 127 9.35 -12.95 0.52
CA LYS A 127 7.88 -13.02 0.53
C LYS A 127 7.33 -11.77 -0.16
N PRO A 128 6.56 -11.90 -1.26
CA PRO A 128 5.97 -10.76 -1.94
C PRO A 128 5.11 -9.93 -0.98
N ALA A 129 5.32 -8.62 -0.98
CA ALA A 129 4.58 -7.67 -0.16
C ALA A 129 4.21 -6.45 -1.00
N ASN A 130 3.04 -5.87 -0.72
CA ASN A 130 2.62 -4.66 -1.42
C ASN A 130 3.60 -3.51 -1.11
N ILE A 131 3.94 -2.73 -2.14
CA ILE A 131 4.74 -1.51 -2.00
C ILE A 131 3.77 -0.34 -1.95
N TYR A 132 3.87 0.46 -0.90
CA TYR A 132 3.02 1.64 -0.70
C TYR A 132 3.84 2.92 -0.85
N PHE A 133 3.35 3.84 -1.68
CA PHE A 133 3.88 5.20 -1.79
C PHE A 133 3.00 6.14 -0.96
N THR A 134 3.57 6.68 0.11
CA THR A 134 2.88 7.54 1.09
C THR A 134 3.63 8.87 1.26
N ILE A 135 2.99 9.88 1.86
CA ILE A 135 3.61 11.16 2.20
C ILE A 135 3.58 11.34 3.71
N GLY A 136 4.76 11.42 4.35
CA GLY A 136 4.88 11.59 5.80
C GLY A 136 4.67 13.03 6.27
N ALA A 137 4.42 13.18 7.57
CA ALA A 137 4.49 14.46 8.28
C ALA A 137 5.95 14.80 8.63
#